data_AF-A2FIN8-F1
#
_entry.id   AF-A2FIN8-F1
#
_cell.length_a   1.000
_cell.length_b   1.000
_cell.length_c   1.000
_cell.angle_alpha   90.00
_cell.angle_beta   90.00
_cell.angle_gamma   90.00
#
_symmetry.space_group_name_H-M   'P 1'
#
loop_
_entity.id
_entity.type
_entity.pdbx_description
1 polymer ?
#
loop_
_entity_poly.entity_id
_entity_poly.type
_entity_poly.pdbx_seq_one_letter_code
_entity_poly.pdbx_strand_id
1 'polypeptide(L)'
;MSKLLIPKTVTSIEGGAFYDSHIDTLEFEKDSQLTSLTTSSLQYIYSQRIILSNSLEEIQSNAIYSNSQHFNISFITPRTKILTIQSNGISDTSIETFAIPSGTTLKANALNPSNSLQSVTISENVHLEDNCFSGCPNIESFFILDNNIHFKDGFLTEGNKLIHISRSTSTSFDASSLSSIYFKR
;
A
#
# COMPACT_ATOMS: atom_id res chain seq x y z
N MET A 1 24.21 2.07 -5.81
CA MET A 1 24.59 1.37 -4.57
C MET A 1 23.75 0.11 -4.47
N SER A 2 24.33 -1.06 -4.20
CA SER A 2 23.56 -2.32 -4.23
C SER A 2 22.62 -2.50 -3.05
N LYS A 3 22.99 -2.03 -1.86
CA LYS A 3 22.16 -2.13 -0.66
C LYS A 3 22.41 -0.97 0.28
N LEU A 4 21.32 -0.36 0.76
CA LEU A 4 21.31 0.52 1.92
C LEU A 4 20.55 -0.16 3.06
N LEU A 5 21.22 -0.36 4.19
CA LEU A 5 20.58 -0.81 5.42
C LEU A 5 20.36 0.39 6.34
N ILE A 6 19.10 0.66 6.72
CA ILE A 6 18.73 1.67 7.69
C ILE A 6 18.82 1.05 9.10
N PRO A 7 19.75 1.51 9.96
CA PRO A 7 19.91 0.95 11.31
C PRO A 7 18.66 1.14 12.17
N LYS A 8 18.38 0.21 13.08
CA LYS A 8 17.21 0.24 13.97
C LYS A 8 17.18 1.45 14.91
N THR A 9 18.30 2.14 15.09
CA THR A 9 18.42 3.34 15.93
C THR A 9 18.02 4.62 15.21
N VAL A 10 17.75 4.58 13.90
CA VAL A 10 17.24 5.74 13.17
C VAL A 10 15.83 6.06 13.65
N THR A 11 15.61 7.30 14.04
CA THR A 11 14.32 7.81 14.55
C THR A 11 13.62 8.75 13.58
N SER A 12 14.33 9.29 12.59
CA SER A 12 13.74 10.12 11.54
C SER A 12 14.45 9.95 10.21
N ILE A 13 13.69 10.08 9.14
CA ILE A 13 14.15 10.23 7.76
C ILE A 13 13.36 11.41 7.21
N GLU A 14 14.04 12.53 6.97
CA GLU A 14 13.39 13.74 6.51
C GLU A 14 13.08 13.68 5.01
N GLY A 15 12.15 14.53 4.58
CA GLY A 15 11.77 14.65 3.18
C GLY A 15 13.00 14.89 2.28
N GLY A 16 13.16 14.04 1.27
CA GLY A 16 14.27 14.13 0.31
C GLY A 16 15.61 13.57 0.78
N ALA A 17 15.69 12.88 1.93
CA ALA A 17 16.92 12.27 2.43
C ALA A 17 17.64 11.36 1.40
N PHE A 18 16.88 10.76 0.49
CA PHE A 18 17.38 9.89 -0.59
C PHE A 18 16.93 10.34 -1.98
N TYR A 19 16.60 11.63 -2.15
CA TYR A 19 16.14 12.14 -3.44
C TYR A 19 17.15 11.83 -4.56
N ASP A 20 16.67 11.35 -5.71
CA ASP A 20 17.46 11.02 -6.91
C ASP A 20 18.57 9.96 -6.67
N SER A 21 18.47 9.22 -5.56
CA SER A 21 19.44 8.21 -5.19
C SER A 21 19.20 6.88 -5.92
N HIS A 22 20.30 6.22 -6.30
CA HIS A 22 20.28 4.92 -6.98
C HIS A 22 20.65 3.80 -5.99
N ILE A 23 19.64 3.11 -5.48
CA ILE A 23 19.75 2.15 -4.37
C ILE A 23 19.01 0.87 -4.75
N ASP A 24 19.68 -0.20 -5.17
CA ASP A 24 18.97 -1.39 -5.67
C ASP A 24 18.03 -1.98 -4.60
N THR A 25 18.51 -2.08 -3.35
CA THR A 25 17.72 -2.47 -2.17
C THR A 25 17.88 -1.48 -1.02
N LEU A 26 16.77 -0.92 -0.54
CA LEU A 26 16.70 -0.20 0.74
C LEU A 26 15.97 -1.07 1.75
N GLU A 27 16.63 -1.40 2.85
CA GLU A 27 16.12 -2.30 3.88
C GLU A 27 16.23 -1.65 5.25
N PHE A 28 15.17 -1.71 6.05
CA PHE A 28 15.21 -1.33 7.45
C PHE A 28 15.60 -2.53 8.31
N GLU A 29 16.38 -2.30 9.36
CA GLU A 29 16.53 -3.32 10.40
C GLU A 29 15.18 -3.59 11.09
N LYS A 30 15.00 -4.85 11.51
CA LYS A 30 13.84 -5.28 12.29
C LYS A 30 13.73 -4.48 13.60
N ASP A 31 12.50 -4.22 14.01
CA ASP A 31 12.16 -3.51 15.25
C ASP A 31 12.80 -2.11 15.31
N SER A 32 12.82 -1.42 14.16
CA SER A 32 13.31 -0.05 14.04
C SER A 32 12.57 0.92 14.97
N GLN A 33 13.30 1.92 15.48
CA GLN A 33 12.76 3.05 16.23
C GLN A 33 12.05 4.09 15.33
N LEU A 34 12.22 4.00 14.00
CA LEU A 34 11.49 4.82 13.06
C LEU A 34 10.03 4.34 12.98
N THR A 35 9.13 5.11 13.56
CA THR A 35 7.70 4.78 13.63
C THR A 35 6.90 5.30 12.43
N SER A 36 7.40 6.31 11.73
CA SER A 36 6.73 6.88 10.56
C SER A 36 7.68 7.13 9.40
N LEU A 37 7.18 6.93 8.19
CA LEU A 37 7.73 7.54 6.99
C LEU A 37 7.02 8.86 6.76
N THR A 38 7.76 9.95 6.87
CA THR A 38 7.21 11.29 6.68
C THR A 38 7.01 11.61 5.21
N THR A 39 6.21 12.65 4.93
CA THR A 39 6.01 13.17 3.57
C THR A 39 7.33 13.28 2.83
N SER A 40 7.40 12.72 1.62
CA SER A 40 8.58 12.76 0.75
C SER A 40 9.86 12.09 1.29
N SER A 41 9.79 11.31 2.38
CA SER A 41 10.98 10.66 2.96
C SER A 41 11.64 9.66 1.99
N LEU A 42 10.84 8.94 1.20
CA LEU A 42 11.28 7.98 0.17
C LEU A 42 10.75 8.36 -1.23
N GLN A 43 10.84 9.64 -1.59
CA GLN A 43 10.49 10.12 -2.92
C GLN A 43 11.63 9.97 -3.93
N TYR A 44 11.30 9.68 -5.19
CA TYR A 44 12.25 9.67 -6.31
C TYR A 44 13.51 8.84 -6.05
N ILE A 45 13.35 7.66 -5.43
CA ILE A 45 14.45 6.70 -5.28
C ILE A 45 14.40 5.70 -6.43
N TYR A 46 15.54 5.48 -7.08
CA TYR A 46 15.69 4.41 -8.06
C TYR A 46 16.03 3.10 -7.32
N SER A 47 15.00 2.44 -6.81
CA SER A 47 15.10 1.14 -6.13
C SER A 47 14.36 0.03 -6.83
N GLN A 48 14.91 -1.18 -6.77
CA GLN A 48 14.19 -2.41 -7.14
C GLN A 48 13.35 -2.93 -5.97
N ARG A 49 13.82 -2.71 -4.73
CA ARG A 49 13.13 -3.20 -3.54
C ARG A 49 13.27 -2.28 -2.34
N ILE A 50 12.15 -2.00 -1.68
CA ILE A 50 12.09 -1.41 -0.34
C ILE A 50 11.52 -2.44 0.64
N ILE A 51 12.24 -2.69 1.73
CA ILE A 51 11.82 -3.59 2.81
C ILE A 51 11.62 -2.77 4.09
N LEU A 52 10.37 -2.50 4.43
CA LEU A 52 9.98 -1.68 5.57
C LEU A 52 10.02 -2.46 6.89
N SER A 53 10.29 -1.75 8.00
CA SER A 53 10.32 -2.36 9.33
C SER A 53 8.97 -2.95 9.73
N ASN A 54 9.00 -4.02 10.53
CA ASN A 54 7.83 -4.66 11.12
C ASN A 54 7.16 -3.82 12.24
N SER A 55 7.85 -2.78 12.71
CA SER A 55 7.39 -1.84 13.75
C SER A 55 6.81 -0.54 13.20
N LEU A 56 6.85 -0.31 11.88
CA LEU A 56 6.38 0.94 11.27
C LEU A 56 4.87 1.13 11.52
N GLU A 57 4.50 2.30 12.02
CA GLU A 57 3.14 2.64 12.44
C GLU A 57 2.42 3.54 11.44
N GLU A 58 3.15 4.35 10.66
CA GLU A 58 2.57 5.27 9.69
C GLU A 58 3.40 5.42 8.41
N ILE A 59 2.71 5.46 7.27
CA ILE A 59 3.22 5.96 5.99
C ILE A 59 2.39 7.21 5.66
N GLN A 60 3.00 8.38 5.78
CA GLN A 60 2.35 9.67 5.51
C GLN A 60 2.14 9.88 4.01
N SER A 61 1.30 10.87 3.66
CA SER A 61 1.02 11.21 2.28
C SER A 61 2.29 11.48 1.48
N ASN A 62 2.40 10.87 0.30
CA ASN A 62 3.54 10.92 -0.60
C ASN A 62 4.87 10.53 0.05
N ALA A 63 4.86 9.74 1.13
CA ALA A 63 6.09 9.26 1.76
C ALA A 63 6.88 8.37 0.81
N ILE A 64 6.20 7.49 0.06
CA ILE A 64 6.78 6.66 -1.00
C ILE A 64 6.16 7.14 -2.33
N TYR A 65 6.90 7.93 -3.10
CA TYR A 65 6.37 8.63 -4.28
C TYR A 65 7.33 8.59 -5.48
N SER A 66 6.79 8.38 -6.69
CA SER A 66 7.52 8.42 -7.98
C SER A 66 8.81 7.58 -7.98
N ASN A 67 8.69 6.28 -7.68
CA ASN A 67 9.81 5.34 -7.64
C ASN A 67 9.98 4.58 -8.98
N SER A 68 11.13 3.91 -9.17
CA SER A 68 11.53 3.33 -10.47
C SER A 68 10.60 2.25 -11.05
N GLN A 69 10.82 1.89 -12.32
CA GLN A 69 10.16 0.78 -13.02
C GLN A 69 10.69 -0.57 -12.50
N HIS A 70 9.80 -1.53 -12.24
CA HIS A 70 10.10 -2.85 -11.61
C HIS A 70 10.53 -2.73 -10.14
N PHE A 71 9.63 -2.18 -9.34
CA PHE A 71 9.84 -1.92 -7.92
C PHE A 71 8.90 -2.78 -7.06
N ASN A 72 9.39 -3.24 -5.91
CA ASN A 72 8.60 -3.97 -4.91
C ASN A 72 8.70 -3.31 -3.53
N ILE A 73 7.57 -3.27 -2.83
CA ILE A 73 7.49 -2.88 -1.41
C ILE A 73 7.08 -4.11 -0.61
N SER A 74 7.84 -4.40 0.44
CA SER A 74 7.52 -5.45 1.41
C SER A 74 7.74 -4.95 2.83
N PHE A 75 7.19 -5.69 3.79
CA PHE A 75 7.38 -5.44 5.21
C PHE A 75 8.09 -6.64 5.83
N ILE A 76 8.95 -6.39 6.81
CA ILE A 76 9.45 -7.46 7.68
C ILE A 76 8.25 -8.05 8.45
N THR A 77 8.20 -9.37 8.53
CA THR A 77 7.15 -10.12 9.23
C THR A 77 7.75 -10.93 10.40
N PRO A 78 6.95 -11.21 11.45
CA PRO A 78 5.62 -10.68 11.72
C PRO A 78 5.65 -9.19 12.12
N ARG A 79 4.60 -8.46 11.73
CA ARG A 79 4.34 -7.09 12.19
C ARG A 79 4.08 -7.08 13.70
N THR A 80 4.56 -6.04 14.39
CA THR A 80 4.38 -5.87 15.84
C THR A 80 3.50 -4.67 16.20
N LYS A 81 3.17 -3.83 15.21
CA LYS A 81 2.36 -2.62 15.35
C LYS A 81 1.29 -2.52 14.27
N ILE A 82 0.23 -1.77 14.57
CA ILE A 82 -0.76 -1.34 13.58
C ILE A 82 -0.09 -0.33 12.65
N LEU A 83 -0.40 -0.40 11.36
CA LEU A 83 0.08 0.53 10.35
C LEU A 83 -1.08 1.31 9.75
N THR A 84 -0.92 2.61 9.60
CA THR A 84 -1.79 3.43 8.76
C THR A 84 -1.04 3.86 7.51
N ILE A 85 -1.60 3.55 6.33
CA ILE A 85 -1.14 4.11 5.06
C ILE A 85 -2.09 5.25 4.71
N GLN A 86 -1.59 6.48 4.82
CA GLN A 86 -2.37 7.70 4.55
C GLN A 86 -2.74 7.81 3.07
N SER A 87 -3.66 8.73 2.75
CA SER A 87 -4.00 9.05 1.36
C SER A 87 -2.74 9.38 0.55
N ASN A 88 -2.59 8.76 -0.62
CA ASN A 88 -1.41 8.83 -1.47
C ASN A 88 -0.10 8.44 -0.75
N GLY A 89 -0.13 7.64 0.31
CA GLY A 89 1.06 7.29 1.09
C GLY A 89 2.07 6.47 0.28
N ILE A 90 1.57 5.65 -0.64
CA ILE A 90 2.34 4.94 -1.66
C ILE A 90 1.77 5.34 -3.01
N SER A 91 2.35 6.34 -3.65
CA SER A 91 1.76 7.01 -4.81
C SER A 91 2.71 7.04 -6.00
N ASP A 92 2.15 7.05 -7.21
CA ASP A 92 2.89 7.11 -8.48
C ASP A 92 4.02 6.07 -8.54
N THR A 93 3.70 4.82 -8.18
CA THR A 93 4.67 3.72 -8.18
C THR A 93 4.38 2.73 -9.30
N SER A 94 5.41 2.01 -9.72
CA SER A 94 5.31 0.94 -10.72
C SER A 94 5.05 -0.45 -10.11
N ILE A 95 4.64 -0.52 -8.83
CA ILE A 95 4.43 -1.81 -8.16
C ILE A 95 3.36 -2.62 -8.91
N GLU A 96 3.66 -3.87 -9.24
CA GLU A 96 2.72 -4.78 -9.90
C GLU A 96 1.89 -5.59 -8.90
N THR A 97 2.49 -5.87 -7.75
CA THR A 97 1.88 -6.60 -6.65
C THR A 97 2.09 -5.87 -5.34
N PHE A 98 1.08 -5.86 -4.46
CA PHE A 98 1.23 -5.32 -3.12
C PHE A 98 0.60 -6.24 -2.08
N ALA A 99 1.37 -6.60 -1.06
CA ALA A 99 0.87 -7.36 0.08
C ALA A 99 0.59 -6.41 1.25
N ILE A 100 -0.69 -6.21 1.55
CA ILE A 100 -1.13 -5.44 2.72
C ILE A 100 -0.96 -6.36 3.94
N PRO A 101 -0.02 -6.05 4.85
CA PRO A 101 0.27 -6.91 6.00
C PRO A 101 -0.81 -6.77 7.09
N SER A 102 -0.88 -7.76 7.99
CA SER A 102 -1.88 -7.81 9.07
C SER A 102 -1.88 -6.54 9.93
N GLY A 103 -3.06 -6.12 10.40
CA GLY A 103 -3.20 -4.95 11.25
C GLY A 103 -2.91 -3.65 10.51
N THR A 104 -3.31 -3.53 9.26
CA THR A 104 -3.08 -2.32 8.44
C THR A 104 -4.39 -1.64 8.09
N THR A 105 -4.42 -0.31 8.23
CA THR A 105 -5.48 0.56 7.75
C THR A 105 -5.02 1.25 6.46
N LEU A 106 -5.77 1.06 5.36
CA LEU A 106 -5.59 1.83 4.13
C LEU A 106 -6.60 2.97 4.09
N LYS A 107 -6.11 4.21 4.04
CA LYS A 107 -6.95 5.38 3.82
C LYS A 107 -7.47 5.47 2.38
N ALA A 108 -8.49 6.30 2.16
CA ALA A 108 -8.95 6.63 0.81
C ALA A 108 -7.78 7.06 -0.10
N ASN A 109 -7.70 6.54 -1.33
CA ASN A 109 -6.61 6.80 -2.28
C ASN A 109 -5.19 6.44 -1.77
N ALA A 110 -5.04 5.54 -0.79
CA ALA A 110 -3.72 5.23 -0.21
C ALA A 110 -2.65 4.83 -1.24
N LEU A 111 -3.08 4.21 -2.33
CA LEU A 111 -2.22 3.72 -3.42
C LEU A 111 -2.30 4.55 -4.71
N ASN A 112 -2.86 5.77 -4.68
CA ASN A 112 -3.12 6.56 -5.90
C ASN A 112 -1.92 7.41 -6.34
N PRO A 113 -1.56 7.46 -7.64
CA PRO A 113 -1.91 6.51 -8.69
C PRO A 113 -0.96 5.31 -8.67
N SER A 114 -1.45 4.08 -8.81
CA SER A 114 -0.62 2.88 -9.00
C SER A 114 -1.11 2.14 -10.23
N ASN A 115 -0.74 2.66 -11.39
CA ASN A 115 -1.23 2.18 -12.68
C ASN A 115 -0.73 0.78 -13.03
N SER A 116 0.40 0.34 -12.48
CA SER A 116 0.94 -1.00 -12.71
C SER A 116 0.35 -2.06 -11.76
N LEU A 117 -0.36 -1.66 -10.70
CA LEU A 117 -0.81 -2.59 -9.67
C LEU A 117 -1.91 -3.51 -10.21
N GLN A 118 -1.61 -4.80 -10.29
CA GLN A 118 -2.48 -5.83 -10.86
C GLN A 118 -3.03 -6.79 -9.81
N SER A 119 -2.24 -7.08 -8.76
CA SER A 119 -2.63 -8.07 -7.75
C SER A 119 -2.37 -7.57 -6.34
N VAL A 120 -3.35 -7.75 -5.45
CA VAL A 120 -3.24 -7.33 -4.05
C VAL A 120 -3.45 -8.52 -3.13
N THR A 121 -2.54 -8.73 -2.18
CA THR A 121 -2.76 -9.67 -1.07
C THR A 121 -3.28 -8.88 0.14
N ILE A 122 -4.37 -9.34 0.73
CA ILE A 122 -4.99 -8.75 1.92
C ILE A 122 -4.83 -9.75 3.07
N SER A 123 -3.98 -9.41 4.05
CA SER A 123 -3.80 -10.21 5.27
C SER A 123 -4.99 -10.08 6.23
N GLU A 124 -5.01 -10.88 7.30
CA GLU A 124 -6.00 -10.77 8.38
C GLU A 124 -5.96 -9.39 9.08
N ASN A 125 -7.09 -8.97 9.64
CA ASN A 125 -7.23 -7.74 10.43
C ASN A 125 -6.83 -6.47 9.64
N VAL A 126 -7.20 -6.41 8.36
CA VAL A 126 -6.99 -5.23 7.53
C VAL A 126 -8.26 -4.38 7.52
N HIS A 127 -8.10 -3.06 7.64
CA HIS A 127 -9.21 -2.12 7.53
C HIS A 127 -9.08 -1.31 6.23
N LEU A 128 -10.11 -1.38 5.39
CA LEU A 128 -10.14 -0.68 4.10
C LEU A 128 -11.12 0.49 4.15
N GLU A 129 -10.63 1.72 4.00
CA GLU A 129 -11.54 2.86 3.79
C GLU A 129 -12.13 2.86 2.38
N ASP A 130 -13.28 3.54 2.24
CA ASP A 130 -13.93 3.76 0.97
C ASP A 130 -12.93 4.34 -0.05
N ASN A 131 -12.90 3.75 -1.26
CA ASN A 131 -12.03 4.18 -2.36
C ASN A 131 -10.52 4.07 -2.05
N CYS A 132 -10.07 3.21 -1.14
CA CYS A 132 -8.64 3.02 -0.84
C CYS A 132 -7.80 2.60 -2.07
N PHE A 133 -8.40 1.89 -3.02
CA PHE A 133 -7.80 1.49 -4.30
C PHE A 133 -8.16 2.41 -5.49
N SER A 134 -8.75 3.59 -5.23
CA SER A 134 -8.94 4.59 -6.28
C SER A 134 -7.60 4.98 -6.90
N GLY A 135 -7.55 5.12 -8.22
CA GLY A 135 -6.29 5.35 -8.96
C GLY A 135 -5.43 4.09 -9.15
N CYS A 136 -5.97 2.90 -8.89
CA CYS A 136 -5.37 1.61 -9.25
C CYS A 136 -6.22 0.92 -10.33
N PRO A 137 -6.26 1.44 -11.57
CA PRO A 137 -7.23 1.03 -12.58
C PRO A 137 -7.02 -0.37 -13.16
N ASN A 138 -5.88 -1.01 -12.88
CA ASN A 138 -5.49 -2.29 -13.48
C ASN A 138 -5.48 -3.44 -12.47
N ILE A 139 -6.07 -3.28 -11.28
CA ILE A 139 -6.21 -4.40 -10.35
C ILE A 139 -7.17 -5.45 -10.93
N GLU A 140 -6.66 -6.67 -11.04
CA GLU A 140 -7.36 -7.83 -11.61
C GLU A 140 -7.65 -8.92 -10.58
N SER A 141 -6.83 -9.00 -9.52
CA SER A 141 -6.97 -10.08 -8.54
C SER A 141 -6.71 -9.64 -7.10
N PHE A 142 -7.40 -10.32 -6.18
CA PHE A 142 -7.17 -10.23 -4.75
C PHE A 142 -6.95 -11.63 -4.16
N PHE A 143 -5.90 -11.78 -3.37
CA PHE A 143 -5.71 -12.94 -2.50
C PHE A 143 -6.04 -12.53 -1.06
N ILE A 144 -7.08 -13.10 -0.47
CA ILE A 144 -7.68 -12.60 0.76
C ILE A 144 -7.54 -13.64 1.87
N LEU A 145 -6.96 -13.20 2.99
CA LEU A 145 -6.87 -13.95 4.24
C LEU A 145 -7.82 -13.38 5.32
N ASP A 146 -8.37 -12.18 5.12
CA ASP A 146 -9.35 -11.58 6.02
C ASP A 146 -10.76 -12.14 5.77
N ASN A 147 -11.37 -12.71 6.80
CA ASN A 147 -12.69 -13.33 6.69
C ASN A 147 -13.84 -12.32 6.45
N ASN A 148 -13.65 -11.03 6.72
CA ASN A 148 -14.67 -10.01 6.51
C ASN A 148 -14.64 -9.41 5.10
N ILE A 149 -13.63 -9.76 4.32
CA ILE A 149 -13.38 -9.23 2.99
C ILE A 149 -13.62 -10.35 1.97
N HIS A 150 -14.34 -10.02 0.90
CA HIS A 150 -14.67 -10.98 -0.15
C HIS A 150 -14.37 -10.38 -1.52
N PHE A 151 -13.83 -11.20 -2.43
CA PHE A 151 -13.67 -10.86 -3.83
C PHE A 151 -14.39 -11.89 -4.68
N LYS A 152 -15.42 -11.45 -5.40
CA LYS A 152 -16.25 -12.31 -6.24
C LYS A 152 -16.79 -11.54 -7.42
N ASP A 153 -16.79 -12.17 -8.59
CA ASP A 153 -17.27 -11.57 -9.85
C ASP A 153 -16.64 -10.20 -10.12
N GLY A 154 -15.37 -10.06 -9.72
CA GLY A 154 -14.51 -8.88 -9.74
C GLY A 154 -14.94 -7.70 -8.85
N PHE A 155 -15.83 -7.91 -7.90
CA PHE A 155 -16.16 -6.95 -6.85
C PHE A 155 -15.45 -7.30 -5.55
N LEU A 156 -14.73 -6.33 -4.97
CA LEU A 156 -14.18 -6.44 -3.62
C LEU A 156 -15.14 -5.79 -2.65
N THR A 157 -15.58 -6.53 -1.63
CA THR A 157 -16.53 -6.07 -0.61
C THR A 157 -16.01 -6.33 0.79
N GLU A 158 -16.30 -5.44 1.74
CA GLU A 158 -16.10 -5.62 3.17
C GLU A 158 -17.45 -5.48 3.87
N GLY A 159 -18.00 -6.58 4.40
CA GLY A 159 -19.40 -6.62 4.84
C GLY A 159 -20.38 -6.16 3.76
N ASN A 160 -21.19 -5.13 4.04
CA ASN A 160 -22.15 -4.52 3.10
C ASN A 160 -21.59 -3.27 2.39
N LYS A 161 -20.28 -3.18 2.21
CA LYS A 161 -19.61 -2.08 1.50
C LYS A 161 -18.91 -2.59 0.26
N LEU A 162 -19.07 -1.88 -0.86
CA LEU A 162 -18.25 -2.06 -2.05
C LEU A 162 -16.97 -1.25 -1.90
N ILE A 163 -15.83 -1.91 -2.01
CA ILE A 163 -14.50 -1.30 -1.86
C ILE A 163 -13.85 -1.03 -3.21
N HIS A 164 -13.94 -1.98 -4.15
CA HIS A 164 -13.31 -1.88 -5.46
C HIS A 164 -14.05 -2.69 -6.53
N ILE A 165 -14.00 -2.22 -7.77
CA ILE A 165 -14.47 -2.93 -8.97
C ILE A 165 -13.25 -3.18 -9.85
N SER A 166 -12.93 -4.45 -10.06
CA SER A 166 -11.81 -4.86 -10.88
C SER A 166 -12.03 -4.58 -12.36
N ARG A 167 -10.95 -4.29 -13.08
CA ARG A 167 -11.00 -4.07 -14.53
C ARG A 167 -11.57 -5.26 -15.31
N SER A 168 -11.42 -6.48 -14.81
CA SER A 168 -11.88 -7.68 -15.51
C SER A 168 -13.39 -7.92 -15.40
N THR A 169 -14.13 -7.11 -14.63
CA THR A 169 -15.59 -7.29 -14.48
C THR A 169 -16.35 -6.97 -15.75
N SER A 170 -17.03 -7.96 -16.32
CA SER A 170 -18.06 -7.77 -17.35
C SER A 170 -19.49 -7.84 -16.80
N THR A 171 -19.64 -7.97 -15.49
CA THR A 171 -20.91 -8.19 -14.78
C THR A 171 -21.38 -6.92 -14.07
N SER A 172 -22.69 -6.75 -13.92
CA SER A 172 -23.27 -5.65 -13.14
C SER A 172 -23.29 -5.99 -11.65
N PHE A 173 -22.98 -5.03 -10.78
CA PHE A 173 -23.12 -5.17 -9.34
C PHE A 173 -24.55 -4.86 -8.88
N ASP A 174 -25.19 -5.75 -8.12
CA ASP A 174 -26.46 -5.46 -7.46
C ASP A 174 -26.22 -4.69 -6.15
N ALA A 175 -26.49 -3.38 -6.20
CA ALA A 175 -26.32 -2.45 -5.10
C ALA A 175 -27.42 -2.52 -4.02
N SER A 176 -28.47 -3.32 -4.22
CA SER A 176 -29.70 -3.27 -3.41
C SER A 176 -29.48 -3.56 -1.92
N SER A 177 -28.42 -4.28 -1.56
CA SER A 177 -28.04 -4.60 -0.18
C SER A 177 -27.00 -3.66 0.44
N LEU A 178 -26.46 -2.68 -0.31
CA LEU A 178 -25.42 -1.78 0.20
C LEU A 178 -26.01 -0.57 0.91
N SER A 179 -25.42 -0.22 2.06
CA SER A 179 -25.66 1.06 2.71
C SER A 179 -24.83 2.14 2.00
N SER A 180 -25.48 2.91 1.11
CA SER A 180 -24.94 4.10 0.41
C SER A 180 -23.63 3.91 -0.36
N ILE A 181 -23.72 3.78 -1.68
CA ILE A 181 -22.56 3.86 -2.59
C ILE A 181 -22.31 5.33 -2.94
N TYR A 182 -21.25 5.93 -2.42
CA TYR A 182 -20.79 7.24 -2.91
C TYR A 182 -19.85 7.03 -4.10
N PHE A 183 -20.41 6.92 -5.31
CA PHE A 183 -19.65 7.20 -6.52
C PHE A 183 -19.39 8.72 -6.59
N LYS A 184 -18.30 9.20 -6.00
CA LYS A 184 -17.78 10.53 -6.36
C LYS A 184 -16.98 10.37 -7.65
N ARG A 185 -17.55 10.90 -8.74
CA ARG A 185 -16.88 11.09 -10.03
C ARG A 185 -15.65 11.98 -9.87
#